data_AF-A0AAF3EZ76-F1
#
_entry.id   AF-A0AAF3EZ76-F1
#
_cell.length_a   1.000
_cell.length_b   1.000
_cell.length_c   1.000
_cell.angle_alpha   90.00
_cell.angle_beta   90.00
_cell.angle_gamma   90.00
#
_symmetry.space_group_name_H-M   'P 1'
#
loop_
_entity.id
_entity.type
_entity.pdbx_description
1 polymer ?
#
loop_
_entity_poly.entity_id
_entity_poly.type
_entity_poly.pdbx_seq_one_letter_code
_entity_poly.pdbx_strand_id
1 'polypeptide(L)'
;MKRVNVDGLEALNEIIEKTDGKIFVLYTGSKVNGVSWCPDCVTAEPVIDKVLSSPSISDLDATFITCLVGQRDYWKNPECPFRTDPRIKINCIPTLAEWGNKVRRLLDSQLTNEHLIQDLLTSDD
;
A
#
# COMPACT_ATOMS: atom_id res chain seq x y z
N MET A 1 9.73 -10.98 -4.75
CA MET A 1 8.83 -9.82 -4.73
C MET A 1 9.62 -8.55 -5.00
N LYS A 2 9.34 -7.90 -6.13
CA LYS A 2 9.92 -6.60 -6.49
C LYS A 2 9.30 -5.51 -5.63
N ARG A 3 10.09 -4.61 -5.05
CA ARG A 3 9.59 -3.46 -4.27
C ARG A 3 9.81 -2.15 -5.02
N VAL A 4 8.78 -1.29 -5.05
CA VAL A 4 8.81 0.00 -5.73
C VAL A 4 8.19 1.07 -4.82
N ASN A 5 8.73 2.28 -4.83
CA ASN A 5 8.18 3.43 -4.12
C ASN A 5 7.77 4.50 -5.13
N VAL A 6 6.58 5.07 -4.95
CA VAL A 6 6.02 6.13 -5.82
C VAL A 6 5.39 7.21 -4.96
N ASP A 7 5.38 8.44 -5.47
CA ASP A 7 4.71 9.59 -4.85
C ASP A 7 3.58 10.07 -5.75
N GLY A 8 2.36 10.08 -5.20
CA GLY A 8 1.17 10.51 -5.92
C GLY A 8 0.57 9.47 -6.88
N LEU A 9 -0.62 9.80 -7.37
CA LEU A 9 -1.44 8.92 -8.19
C LEU A 9 -0.89 8.73 -9.61
N GLU A 10 -0.30 9.77 -10.19
CA GLU A 10 0.24 9.71 -11.56
C GLU A 10 1.40 8.71 -11.64
N ALA A 11 2.35 8.79 -10.71
CA ALA A 11 3.46 7.83 -10.64
C ALA A 11 2.98 6.41 -10.33
N LEU A 12 1.94 6.26 -9.49
CA LEU A 12 1.32 4.96 -9.24
C LEU A 12 0.73 4.36 -10.53
N ASN A 13 -0.04 5.13 -11.30
CA ASN A 13 -0.62 4.68 -12.56
C ASN A 13 0.48 4.23 -13.54
N GLU A 14 1.54 5.03 -13.68
CA GLU A 14 2.63 4.71 -14.61
C GLU A 14 3.32 3.38 -14.25
N ILE A 15 3.59 3.14 -12.97
CA ILE A 15 4.20 1.87 -12.53
C ILE A 15 3.26 0.70 -12.74
N ILE A 16 1.96 0.87 -12.46
CA ILE A 16 0.95 -0.18 -12.67
C ILE A 16 0.88 -0.56 -14.15
N GLU A 17 0.86 0.41 -15.07
CA GLU A 17 0.80 0.15 -16.52
C GLU A 17 2.05 -0.57 -17.05
N LYS A 18 3.20 -0.37 -16.40
CA LYS A 18 4.49 -1.01 -16.75
C LYS A 18 4.75 -2.31 -16.00
N THR A 19 3.84 -2.75 -15.13
CA THR A 19 4.04 -3.92 -14.29
C THR A 19 3.09 -5.03 -14.70
N ASP A 20 3.65 -6.14 -15.14
CA ASP A 20 2.92 -7.38 -15.36
C ASP A 20 2.82 -8.20 -14.07
N GLY A 21 1.80 -9.05 -13.99
CA GLY A 21 1.61 -10.00 -12.88
C GLY A 21 0.91 -9.40 -11.65
N LYS A 22 1.11 -10.04 -10.50
CA LYS A 22 0.41 -9.69 -9.25
C LYS A 22 0.99 -8.42 -8.64
N ILE A 23 0.13 -7.45 -8.35
CA ILE A 23 0.53 -6.15 -7.78
C ILE A 23 -0.17 -5.93 -6.45
N PHE A 24 0.60 -5.56 -5.43
CA PHE A 24 0.09 -5.11 -4.15
C PHE A 24 0.47 -3.66 -3.94
N VAL A 25 -0.47 -2.83 -3.53
CA VAL A 25 -0.26 -1.39 -3.31
C VAL A 25 -0.53 -1.06 -1.85
N LEU A 26 0.50 -0.54 -1.18
CA LEU A 26 0.40 0.09 0.12
C LEU A 26 0.22 1.60 -0.07
N TYR A 27 -0.95 2.11 0.28
CA TYR A 27 -1.23 3.53 0.36
C TYR A 27 -0.88 4.03 1.75
N THR A 28 0.07 4.96 1.84
CA THR A 28 0.59 5.47 3.11
C THR A 28 0.83 6.98 3.04
N GLY A 29 0.83 7.64 4.20
CA GLY A 29 1.07 9.08 4.28
C GLY A 29 2.50 9.42 3.89
N SER A 30 2.70 10.53 3.16
CA SER A 30 4.04 11.04 2.87
C SER A 30 4.86 11.27 4.14
N LYS A 31 6.18 11.25 3.99
CA LYS A 31 7.11 11.42 5.11
C LYS A 31 7.52 12.89 5.25
N VAL A 32 7.51 13.40 6.48
CA VAL A 32 8.09 14.69 6.87
C VAL A 32 9.28 14.37 7.77
N ASN A 33 10.49 14.78 7.39
CA ASN A 33 11.74 14.41 8.08
C ASN A 33 11.94 12.90 8.24
N GLY A 34 11.57 12.11 7.24
CA GLY A 34 11.73 10.65 7.24
C GLY A 34 10.67 9.87 8.02
N VAL A 35 9.69 10.54 8.64
CA VAL A 35 8.60 9.90 9.39
C VAL A 35 7.26 10.25 8.76
N SER A 36 6.35 9.29 8.61
CA SER A 36 5.00 9.58 8.10
C SER A 36 4.27 10.54 9.04
N TRP A 37 3.52 11.48 8.48
CA TRP A 37 2.67 12.37 9.29
C TRP A 37 1.46 11.64 9.91
N CYS A 38 1.17 10.41 9.46
CA CYS A 38 0.10 9.58 9.95
C CYS A 38 0.64 8.59 11.02
N PRO A 39 0.11 8.61 12.26
CA PRO A 39 0.60 7.75 13.33
C PRO A 39 0.41 6.25 13.03
N ASP A 40 -0.73 5.86 12.45
CA ASP A 40 -1.02 4.48 12.09
C ASP A 40 -0.05 3.96 11.00
N CYS A 41 0.34 4.83 10.07
CA CYS A 41 1.37 4.51 9.07
C CYS A 41 2.73 4.26 9.73
N VAL A 42 3.10 5.05 10.75
CA VAL A 42 4.36 4.86 11.50
C VAL A 42 4.34 3.54 12.27
N THR A 43 3.20 3.16 12.86
CA THR A 43 3.07 1.89 13.59
C THR A 43 3.09 0.68 12.65
N ALA A 44 2.45 0.76 11.48
CA ALA A 44 2.38 -0.34 10.53
C ALA A 44 3.68 -0.58 9.74
N GLU A 45 4.45 0.47 9.43
CA GLU A 45 5.68 0.40 8.62
C GLU A 45 6.66 -0.71 9.06
N PRO A 46 7.08 -0.82 10.33
CA PRO A 46 8.02 -1.87 10.75
C PRO A 46 7.44 -3.28 10.64
N VAL A 47 6.12 -3.45 10.82
CA VAL A 47 5.44 -4.75 10.70
C VAL A 47 5.41 -5.19 9.24
N ILE A 48 5.06 -4.28 8.34
CA ILE A 48 5.03 -4.54 6.89
C ILE A 48 6.45 -4.86 6.39
N ASP A 49 7.46 -4.06 6.76
CA ASP A 49 8.83 -4.30 6.31
C ASP A 49 9.39 -5.65 6.80
N LYS A 50 9.08 -6.02 8.04
CA LYS A 50 9.41 -7.34 8.59
C LYS A 50 8.79 -8.47 7.77
N VAL A 51 7.49 -8.37 7.44
CA VAL A 51 6.78 -9.39 6.64
C VAL A 51 7.38 -9.48 5.24
N LEU A 52 7.60 -8.35 4.56
CA LEU A 52 8.14 -8.32 3.20
C LEU A 52 9.58 -8.87 3.13
N SER A 53 10.31 -8.83 4.23
CA SER A 53 11.70 -9.31 4.33
C SER A 53 11.78 -10.78 4.71
N SER A 54 10.65 -11.43 4.98
CA SER A 54 10.56 -12.88 5.17
C SER A 54 10.88 -13.60 3.85
N PRO A 55 11.65 -14.71 3.87
CA PRO A 55 11.99 -15.48 2.66
C PRO A 55 10.75 -15.92 1.87
N SER A 56 9.70 -16.35 2.58
CA SER A 56 8.43 -16.77 1.96
C SER A 56 7.71 -15.67 1.17
N ILE A 57 8.04 -14.40 1.42
CA ILE A 57 7.46 -13.24 0.74
C ILE A 57 8.44 -12.65 -0.28
N SER A 58 9.73 -12.57 0.09
CA SER A 58 10.75 -11.99 -0.78
C SER A 58 10.96 -12.75 -2.08
N ASP A 59 10.60 -14.04 -2.14
CA ASP A 59 10.69 -14.87 -3.35
C ASP A 59 9.41 -14.89 -4.21
N LEU A 60 8.31 -14.26 -3.77
CA LEU A 60 7.06 -14.23 -4.55
C LEU A 60 7.23 -13.49 -5.89
N ASP A 61 6.67 -14.04 -6.97
CA ASP A 61 6.59 -13.38 -8.27
C ASP A 61 5.45 -12.35 -8.29
N ALA A 62 5.68 -11.25 -7.58
CA ALA A 62 4.74 -10.15 -7.42
C ALA A 62 5.51 -8.83 -7.24
N THR A 63 4.82 -7.72 -7.49
CA THR A 63 5.33 -6.37 -7.24
C THR A 63 4.59 -5.72 -6.06
N PHE A 64 5.36 -5.25 -5.08
CA PHE A 64 4.88 -4.45 -3.96
C PHE A 64 5.19 -2.97 -4.21
N ILE A 65 4.15 -2.15 -4.28
CA ILE A 65 4.24 -0.71 -4.52
C ILE A 65 3.88 0.03 -3.23
N THR A 66 4.82 0.80 -2.69
CA THR A 66 4.53 1.79 -1.65
C THR A 66 4.17 3.11 -2.31
N CYS A 67 2.90 3.50 -2.25
CA CYS A 67 2.39 4.74 -2.78
C CYS A 67 2.19 5.77 -1.67
N LEU A 68 2.93 6.88 -1.75
CA LEU A 68 2.73 8.03 -0.88
C LEU A 68 1.52 8.82 -1.39
N VAL A 69 0.49 8.93 -0.55
CA VAL A 69 -0.74 9.66 -0.93
C VAL A 69 -0.58 11.18 -0.88
N GLY A 70 0.61 11.67 -0.55
CA GLY A 70 0.90 13.09 -0.33
C GLY A 70 0.70 13.54 1.12
N GLN A 71 0.67 14.86 1.30
CA GLN A 71 0.56 15.52 2.60
C GLN A 71 -0.84 15.38 3.22
N ARG A 72 -0.93 15.60 4.53
CA ARG A 72 -2.16 15.41 5.32
C ARG A 72 -3.37 16.17 4.77
N ASP A 73 -3.20 17.43 4.37
CA ASP A 73 -4.29 18.26 3.85
C ASP A 73 -4.80 17.76 2.50
N TYR A 74 -3.91 17.30 1.62
CA TYR A 74 -4.29 16.68 0.35
C TYR A 74 -5.12 15.41 0.58
N TRP A 75 -4.69 14.54 1.49
CA TRP A 75 -5.41 13.30 1.82
C TRP A 75 -6.78 13.53 2.48
N LYS A 76 -6.89 14.57 3.33
CA LYS A 76 -8.14 14.91 4.02
C LYS A 76 -9.20 15.48 3.08
N ASN A 77 -8.81 16.01 1.92
CA ASN A 77 -9.77 16.51 0.95
C ASN A 77 -10.67 15.35 0.47
N PRO A 78 -12.02 15.45 0.60
CA PRO A 78 -12.93 14.44 0.07
C PRO A 78 -12.80 14.23 -1.44
N GLU A 79 -12.34 15.25 -2.18
CA GLU A 79 -12.08 15.19 -3.61
C GLU A 79 -10.72 14.58 -3.96
N CYS A 80 -9.94 14.12 -2.96
CA CYS A 80 -8.67 13.46 -3.17
C CYS A 80 -8.84 12.27 -4.14
N PRO A 81 -8.07 12.21 -5.24
CA PRO A 81 -8.18 11.16 -6.25
C PRO A 81 -8.08 9.73 -5.69
N PHE A 82 -7.31 9.49 -4.63
CA PHE A 82 -7.26 8.18 -3.97
C PHE A 82 -8.60 7.75 -3.34
N ARG A 83 -9.45 8.72 -2.96
CA ARG A 83 -10.79 8.50 -2.41
C ARG A 83 -11.86 8.38 -3.49
N THR A 84 -11.66 9.02 -4.63
CA THR A 84 -12.68 9.15 -5.69
C THR A 84 -12.44 8.24 -6.90
N ASP A 85 -11.20 7.85 -7.19
CA ASP A 85 -10.88 6.97 -8.31
C ASP A 85 -11.55 5.58 -8.10
N PRO A 86 -12.38 5.11 -9.05
CA PRO A 86 -13.17 3.89 -8.90
C PRO A 86 -12.34 2.60 -8.84
N ARG A 87 -11.06 2.65 -9.22
CA ARG A 87 -10.11 1.53 -9.14
C ARG A 87 -9.48 1.43 -7.74
N ILE A 88 -9.36 2.56 -7.04
CA ILE A 88 -8.69 2.65 -5.74
C ILE A 88 -9.72 2.75 -4.61
N LYS A 89 -10.48 3.86 -4.60
CA LYS A 89 -11.55 4.18 -3.64
C LYS A 89 -11.23 3.74 -2.19
N ILE A 90 -10.14 4.26 -1.64
CA ILE A 90 -9.74 4.03 -0.25
C ILE A 90 -10.29 5.13 0.67
N ASN A 91 -10.65 4.78 1.90
CA ASN A 91 -11.24 5.71 2.87
C ASN A 91 -10.31 6.02 4.06
N CYS A 92 -9.31 5.17 4.29
CA CYS A 92 -8.30 5.30 5.35
C CYS A 92 -6.89 5.00 4.83
N ILE A 93 -5.89 5.43 5.59
CA ILE A 93 -4.49 5.03 5.44
C ILE A 93 -3.96 4.63 6.83
N PRO A 94 -3.01 3.71 6.94
CA PRO A 94 -2.46 2.91 5.84
C PRO A 94 -3.50 1.92 5.28
N THR A 95 -3.44 1.64 3.98
CA THR A 95 -4.26 0.60 3.34
C THR A 95 -3.37 -0.23 2.42
N LEU A 96 -3.38 -1.55 2.57
CA LEU A 96 -2.72 -2.48 1.64
C LEU A 96 -3.78 -3.18 0.82
N ALA A 97 -3.68 -3.16 -0.51
CA ALA A 97 -4.65 -3.81 -1.39
C ALA A 97 -3.96 -4.54 -2.53
N GLU A 98 -4.55 -5.65 -2.96
CA GLU A 98 -4.22 -6.25 -4.24
C GLU A 98 -4.85 -5.42 -5.37
N TRP A 99 -4.04 -5.00 -6.34
CA TRP A 99 -4.51 -4.21 -7.46
C TRP A 99 -5.48 -5.01 -8.34
N GLY A 100 -6.57 -4.36 -8.78
CA GLY A 100 -7.62 -5.02 -9.57
C GLY A 100 -8.61 -5.84 -8.74
N ASN A 101 -8.34 -6.10 -7.45
CA ASN A 101 -9.26 -6.81 -6.55
C ASN A 101 -9.85 -5.86 -5.50
N LYS A 102 -11.17 -5.65 -5.56
CA LYS A 102 -11.86 -4.73 -4.64
C LYS A 102 -12.09 -5.32 -3.24
N VAL A 103 -11.97 -6.62 -3.05
CA VAL A 103 -12.25 -7.28 -1.76
C VAL A 103 -10.95 -7.46 -0.98
N ARG A 104 -9.85 -7.79 -1.66
CA ARG A 104 -8.56 -8.14 -1.05
C ARG A 104 -7.79 -6.90 -0.61
N ARG A 105 -8.14 -6.39 0.57
CA ARG A 105 -7.49 -5.25 1.22
C ARG A 105 -7.44 -5.37 2.74
N LEU A 106 -6.40 -4.82 3.34
CA LEU A 106 -6.22 -4.64 4.77
C LEU A 106 -6.15 -3.15 5.10
N LEU A 107 -6.83 -2.76 6.17
CA LEU A 107 -7.04 -1.37 6.55
C LEU A 107 -6.42 -1.10 7.92
N ASP A 108 -5.77 0.05 8.06
CA ASP A 108 -5.43 0.66 9.35
C ASP A 108 -4.70 -0.32 10.29
N SER A 109 -5.24 -0.56 11.48
CA SER A 109 -4.72 -1.49 12.48
C SER A 109 -4.56 -2.94 12.01
N GLN A 110 -5.24 -3.39 10.95
CA GLN A 110 -4.99 -4.73 10.39
C GLN A 110 -3.55 -4.87 9.88
N LEU A 111 -2.91 -3.77 9.50
CA LEU A 111 -1.51 -3.72 9.05
C LEU A 111 -0.51 -3.76 10.21
N THR A 112 -0.98 -3.98 11.44
CA THR A 112 -0.13 -4.32 12.59
C THR A 112 -0.11 -5.83 12.87
N ASN A 113 -0.86 -6.62 12.10
CA ASN A 113 -0.92 -8.08 12.23
C ASN A 113 -0.13 -8.75 11.10
N GLU A 114 1.04 -9.29 11.45
CA GLU A 114 1.94 -9.96 10.50
C GLU A 114 1.24 -11.08 9.72
N HIS A 115 0.39 -11.86 10.39
CA HIS A 115 -0.29 -13.01 9.77
C HIS A 115 -1.30 -12.56 8.70
N LEU A 116 -2.05 -11.48 8.95
CA LEU A 116 -2.98 -10.94 7.94
C LEU A 116 -2.23 -10.44 6.71
N ILE A 117 -1.11 -9.74 6.91
CA ILE A 117 -0.30 -9.23 5.80
C ILE A 117 0.27 -10.41 5.00
N GLN A 118 0.83 -11.42 5.68
CA GLN A 118 1.35 -12.62 5.02
C GLN A 118 0.26 -13.31 4.21
N ASP A 119 -0.91 -13.57 4.81
CA ASP A 119 -2.03 -14.22 4.14
C ASP A 119 -2.48 -13.45 2.90
N LEU A 120 -2.62 -12.13 2.99
CA LEU A 120 -2.98 -11.30 1.84
C LEU A 120 -1.97 -11.45 0.69
N LEU A 121 -0.66 -11.49 1.00
CA LEU A 121 0.41 -11.54 0.01
C LEU A 121 0.59 -12.94 -0.59
N THR A 122 0.28 -14.02 0.13
CA THR A 122 0.51 -15.40 -0.32
C THR A 122 -0.72 -16.12 -0.84
N SER A 123 -1.94 -15.73 -0.43
CA SER A 123 -3.16 -16.37 -0.94
C SER A 123 -3.38 -16.07 -2.41
N ASP A 124 -3.94 -17.04 -3.14
CA ASP A 124 -4.24 -16.96 -4.58
C ASP A 124 -5.75 -16.92 -4.88
N ASP A 125 -6.58 -16.53 -3.90
CA ASP A 125 -8.04 -16.39 -4.10
C ASP A 125 -8.38 -15.55 -5.34
#